data_AF-A0A352JZJ4-F1
#
_entry.id   AF-A0A352JZJ4-F1
#
_cell.length_a   1.000
_cell.length_b   1.000
_cell.length_c   1.000
_cell.angle_alpha   90.00
_cell.angle_beta   90.00
_cell.angle_gamma   90.00
#
_symmetry.space_group_name_H-M   'P 1'
#
loop_
_entity.id
_entity.type
_entity.pdbx_description
1 polymer ?
#
loop_
_entity_poly.entity_id
_entity_poly.type
_entity_poly.pdbx_seq_one_letter_code
_entity_poly.pdbx_strand_id
1 'polypeptide(L)'
;PSCQDRLDIKINHLLHHQLQLSQTEHGQQALDQHDLPTPDQTLGLIYGYLIQPWNAVDQRPEHTYDSHPAFWAPHQQALRAMRHLSRPYSTDYGWTRLERDQWIAPYAGQAALPQVIRSLELPTQADCYALNHKQHAGVEKLRLFVMRNEFEQEAHHMLDRAHRI
;
A
#
# COMPACT_ATOMS: atom_id res chain seq x y z
N PRO A 1 -1.90 8.36 -0.16
CA PRO A 1 -0.95 7.41 -0.82
C PRO A 1 -1.42 7.07 -2.24
N SER A 2 -0.63 7.44 -3.25
CA SER A 2 -0.83 6.95 -4.62
C SER A 2 -0.25 5.55 -4.75
N CYS A 3 -0.84 4.70 -5.57
CA CYS A 3 -0.25 3.39 -5.91
C CYS A 3 1.07 3.52 -6.70
N GLN A 4 1.40 4.75 -7.13
CA GLN A 4 2.64 5.12 -7.80
C GLN A 4 3.70 5.64 -6.80
N ASP A 5 3.38 5.77 -5.52
CA ASP A 5 4.31 6.25 -4.52
C ASP A 5 5.46 5.25 -4.34
N ARG A 6 6.68 5.68 -4.65
CA ARG A 6 7.88 4.86 -4.51
C ARG A 6 8.41 4.88 -3.08
N LEU A 7 8.45 3.70 -2.46
CA LEU A 7 8.94 3.53 -1.09
C LEU A 7 10.41 3.95 -0.95
N ASP A 8 11.24 3.62 -1.93
CA ASP A 8 12.67 3.94 -1.91
C ASP A 8 12.92 5.46 -1.95
N ILE A 9 12.15 6.23 -2.76
CA ILE A 9 12.24 7.69 -2.77
C ILE A 9 11.81 8.28 -1.42
N LYS A 10 10.73 7.74 -0.83
CA LYS A 10 10.27 8.15 0.50
C LYS A 10 11.31 7.87 1.58
N ILE A 11 11.94 6.70 1.55
CA ILE A 11 13.03 6.34 2.48
C ILE A 11 14.22 7.28 2.28
N ASN A 12 14.64 7.50 1.03
CA ASN A 12 15.77 8.38 0.72
C ASN A 12 15.53 9.81 1.23
N HIS A 13 14.34 10.36 0.98
CA HIS A 13 13.97 11.69 1.47
C HIS A 13 13.88 11.74 3.00
N LEU A 14 13.32 10.71 3.64
CA LEU A 14 13.28 10.61 5.10
C LEU A 14 14.70 10.63 5.69
N LEU A 15 15.60 9.77 5.19
CA LEU A 15 16.95 9.61 5.71
C LEU A 15 17.84 10.84 5.51
N HIS A 16 17.84 11.41 4.30
CA HIS A 16 18.81 12.44 3.90
C HIS A 16 18.29 13.86 4.03
N HIS A 17 16.98 14.04 4.24
CA HIS A 17 16.39 15.36 4.40
C HIS A 17 15.69 15.50 5.75
N GLN A 18 14.64 14.71 6.00
CA GLN A 18 13.76 14.93 7.16
C GLN A 18 14.43 14.60 8.49
N LEU A 19 15.14 13.47 8.59
CA LEU A 19 15.81 13.07 9.83
C LEU A 19 17.03 13.93 10.19
N GLN A 20 17.55 14.69 9.23
CA GLN A 20 18.69 15.58 9.44
C GLN A 20 18.27 17.02 9.76
N LEU A 21 16.97 17.34 9.74
CA LEU A 21 16.49 18.73 9.86
C LEU A 21 16.99 19.42 11.12
N SER A 22 16.94 18.75 12.28
CA SER A 22 17.42 19.30 13.55
C SER A 22 18.94 19.54 13.60
N GLN A 23 19.69 18.96 12.66
CA GLN A 23 21.15 19.13 12.55
C GLN A 23 21.54 20.23 11.56
N THR A 24 20.57 20.76 10.80
CA THR A 24 20.81 21.91 9.91
C THR A 24 20.88 23.21 10.70
N GLU A 25 21.60 24.21 10.19
CA GLU A 25 21.69 25.54 10.80
C GLU A 25 20.30 26.16 11.01
N HIS A 26 19.43 26.10 10.01
CA HIS A 26 18.05 26.58 10.11
C HIS A 26 17.23 25.79 11.13
N GLY A 27 17.45 24.48 11.25
CA GLY A 27 16.78 23.66 12.25
C GLY A 27 17.19 24.02 13.67
N GLN A 28 18.48 24.25 13.90
CA GLN A 28 19.00 24.70 15.20
C GLN A 28 18.46 26.09 15.56
N GLN A 29 18.51 27.04 14.62
CA GLN A 29 17.92 28.36 14.82
C GLN A 29 16.43 28.30 15.17
N ALA A 30 15.66 27.42 14.52
CA ALA A 30 14.25 27.25 14.82
C ALA A 30 14.02 26.63 16.22
N LEU A 31 14.83 25.66 16.63
CA LEU A 31 14.76 25.09 17.98
C LEU A 31 15.08 26.14 19.05
N ASP A 32 16.14 26.92 18.86
CA ASP A 32 16.56 27.99 19.77
C ASP A 32 15.49 29.08 19.88
N GLN A 33 14.89 29.50 18.76
CA GLN A 33 13.81 30.50 18.75
C GLN A 33 12.57 30.08 19.53
N HIS A 34 12.38 28.78 19.74
CA HIS A 34 11.23 28.21 20.45
C HIS A 34 11.59 27.63 21.83
N ASP A 35 12.81 27.89 22.33
CA ASP A 35 13.34 27.33 23.59
C ASP A 35 13.20 25.79 23.67
N LEU A 36 13.36 25.10 22.54
CA LEU A 36 13.27 23.65 22.45
C LEU A 36 14.67 23.01 22.61
N PRO A 37 14.78 21.89 23.33
CA PRO A 37 16.05 21.18 23.45
C PRO A 37 16.49 20.60 22.10
N THR A 38 17.80 20.53 21.89
CA THR A 38 18.37 19.81 20.74
C THR A 38 18.09 18.31 20.87
N PRO A 39 17.45 17.68 19.86
CA PRO A 39 17.23 16.23 19.87
C PRO A 39 18.56 15.47 19.84
N ASP A 40 18.72 14.49 20.73
CA ASP A 40 19.86 13.56 20.75
C ASP A 40 19.58 12.26 19.97
N GLN A 41 18.33 12.05 19.57
CA GLN A 41 17.87 10.90 18.80
C GLN A 41 16.87 11.31 17.72
N THR A 42 16.81 10.53 16.64
CA THR A 42 15.82 10.71 15.56
C THR A 42 15.16 9.38 15.23
N LEU A 43 13.85 9.42 14.98
CA LEU A 43 13.04 8.25 14.64
C LEU A 43 12.27 8.53 13.35
N GLY A 44 12.50 7.70 12.34
CA GLY A 44 11.76 7.74 11.08
C GLY A 44 10.67 6.68 11.04
N LEU A 45 9.42 7.11 10.80
CA LEU A 45 8.27 6.20 10.69
C LEU A 45 7.61 6.38 9.31
N ILE A 46 7.42 5.27 8.59
CA ILE A 46 6.68 5.24 7.34
C ILE A 46 5.44 4.37 7.54
N TYR A 47 4.27 5.00 7.41
CA TYR A 47 2.98 4.33 7.53
C TYR A 47 2.43 4.00 6.15
N GLY A 48 1.94 2.76 5.99
CA GLY A 48 1.24 2.35 4.77
C GLY A 48 1.19 0.85 4.59
N TYR A 49 0.68 0.43 3.43
CA TYR A 49 0.70 -0.95 2.99
C TYR A 49 1.91 -1.21 2.11
N LEU A 50 2.63 -2.28 2.39
CA LEU A 50 3.56 -2.85 1.44
C LEU A 50 2.77 -3.70 0.44
N ILE A 51 2.64 -3.21 -0.79
CA ILE A 51 1.79 -3.84 -1.81
C ILE A 51 2.65 -4.74 -2.69
N GLN A 52 2.38 -6.04 -2.68
CA GLN A 52 3.15 -7.04 -3.40
C GLN A 52 2.44 -7.50 -4.68
N PRO A 53 3.14 -8.01 -5.70
CA PRO A 53 2.48 -8.69 -6.81
C PRO A 53 1.64 -9.87 -6.31
N TRP A 54 0.40 -10.00 -6.81
CA TRP A 54 -0.53 -11.05 -6.39
C TRP A 54 -0.01 -12.48 -6.59
N ASN A 55 0.96 -12.67 -7.49
CA ASN A 55 1.61 -13.94 -7.83
C ASN A 55 2.95 -14.16 -7.10
N ALA A 56 3.32 -13.27 -6.18
CA ALA A 56 4.58 -13.32 -5.42
C ALA A 56 4.30 -13.31 -3.90
N VAL A 57 3.29 -14.06 -3.45
CA VAL A 57 2.79 -14.06 -2.07
C VAL A 57 3.86 -14.38 -1.03
N ASP A 58 4.87 -15.18 -1.40
CA ASP A 58 5.93 -15.61 -0.50
C ASP A 58 7.14 -14.65 -0.45
N GLN A 59 7.17 -13.59 -1.26
CA GLN A 59 8.31 -12.68 -1.40
C GLN A 59 8.20 -11.47 -0.46
N ARG A 60 8.01 -11.73 0.84
CA ARG A 60 7.99 -10.67 1.85
C ARG A 60 9.41 -10.18 2.17
N PRO A 61 9.69 -8.86 2.14
CA PRO A 61 10.97 -8.35 2.57
C PRO A 61 11.25 -8.70 4.01
N GLU A 62 12.51 -9.07 4.29
CA GLU A 62 13.00 -9.30 5.64
C GLU A 62 12.76 -8.06 6.53
N HIS A 63 12.53 -8.29 7.82
CA HIS A 63 12.25 -7.24 8.82
C HIS A 63 10.95 -6.43 8.62
N THR A 64 10.02 -6.89 7.79
CA THR A 64 8.65 -6.34 7.77
C THR A 64 7.76 -7.08 8.77
N TYR A 65 7.62 -6.51 9.97
CA TYR A 65 6.75 -7.05 11.01
C TYR A 65 5.29 -6.62 10.77
N ASP A 66 4.37 -7.60 10.77
CA ASP A 66 2.94 -7.39 11.01
C ASP A 66 2.17 -6.47 10.04
N SER A 67 2.46 -6.54 8.74
CA SER A 67 1.60 -5.90 7.74
C SER A 67 0.42 -6.79 7.37
N HIS A 68 -0.78 -6.19 7.31
CA HIS A 68 -1.94 -6.79 6.66
C HIS A 68 -1.58 -7.11 5.20
N PRO A 69 -1.85 -8.33 4.70
CA PRO A 69 -1.48 -8.69 3.34
C PRO A 69 -2.14 -7.77 2.31
N ALA A 70 -1.33 -7.15 1.46
CA ALA A 70 -1.78 -6.24 0.42
C ALA A 70 -1.12 -6.61 -0.90
N PHE A 71 -1.95 -6.79 -1.93
CA PHE A 71 -1.51 -7.26 -3.23
C PHE A 71 -1.91 -6.28 -4.33
N TRP A 72 -1.24 -6.34 -5.48
CA TRP A 72 -1.69 -5.69 -6.70
C TRP A 72 -1.74 -6.66 -7.87
N ALA A 73 -2.64 -6.39 -8.81
CA ALA A 73 -2.74 -7.10 -10.10
C ALA A 73 -3.18 -6.13 -11.21
N PRO A 74 -2.72 -6.31 -12.45
CA PRO A 74 -3.33 -5.62 -13.58
C PRO A 74 -4.78 -6.11 -13.79
N HIS A 75 -5.66 -5.24 -14.29
CA HIS A 75 -7.10 -5.52 -14.48
C HIS A 75 -7.37 -6.83 -15.21
N GLN A 76 -6.63 -7.12 -16.29
CA GLN A 76 -6.74 -8.36 -17.07
C GLN A 76 -6.47 -9.63 -16.24
N GLN A 77 -5.75 -9.52 -15.11
CA GLN A 77 -5.45 -10.62 -14.19
C GLN A 77 -6.29 -10.56 -12.91
N ALA A 78 -7.06 -9.49 -12.67
CA ALA A 78 -7.72 -9.23 -11.40
C ALA A 78 -8.64 -10.37 -10.95
N LEU A 79 -9.45 -10.94 -11.85
CA LEU A 79 -10.34 -12.06 -11.52
C LEU A 79 -9.56 -13.33 -11.13
N ARG A 80 -8.42 -13.58 -11.79
CA ARG A 80 -7.51 -14.70 -11.44
C ARG A 80 -6.86 -14.45 -10.07
N ALA A 81 -6.41 -13.22 -9.82
CA ALA A 81 -5.83 -12.80 -8.55
C ALA A 81 -6.83 -12.95 -7.40
N MET A 82 -8.04 -12.41 -7.56
CA MET A 82 -9.11 -12.54 -6.55
C MET A 82 -9.42 -14.00 -6.24
N ARG A 83 -9.54 -14.86 -7.25
CA ARG A 83 -9.77 -16.30 -7.04
C ARG A 83 -8.61 -16.96 -6.31
N HIS A 84 -7.37 -16.64 -6.68
CA HIS A 84 -6.18 -17.23 -6.06
C HIS A 84 -6.03 -16.80 -4.59
N LEU A 85 -6.11 -15.50 -4.33
CA LEU A 85 -5.91 -14.91 -3.00
C LEU A 85 -7.03 -15.26 -2.03
N SER A 86 -8.26 -15.44 -2.50
CA SER A 86 -9.39 -15.83 -1.65
C SER A 86 -9.49 -17.33 -1.40
N ARG A 87 -8.79 -18.18 -2.16
CA ARG A 87 -8.85 -19.65 -2.07
C ARG A 87 -8.55 -20.22 -0.67
N PRO A 88 -7.61 -19.67 0.12
CA PRO A 88 -7.34 -20.16 1.48
C PRO A 88 -8.50 -19.93 2.47
N TYR A 89 -9.49 -19.12 2.10
CA TYR A 89 -10.62 -18.75 2.95
C TYR A 89 -11.89 -19.52 2.55
N SER A 90 -12.80 -19.72 3.50
CA SER A 90 -14.09 -20.36 3.23
C SER A 90 -14.97 -19.52 2.32
N THR A 91 -16.05 -20.12 1.82
CA THR A 91 -17.08 -19.41 1.04
C THR A 91 -17.85 -18.37 1.85
N ASP A 92 -17.61 -18.24 3.15
CA ASP A 92 -18.17 -17.21 4.01
C ASP A 92 -17.48 -15.86 3.83
N TYR A 93 -16.34 -15.84 3.13
CA TYR A 93 -15.63 -14.63 2.77
C TYR A 93 -16.01 -14.14 1.38
N GLY A 94 -15.90 -12.84 1.17
CA GLY A 94 -16.17 -12.18 -0.09
C GLY A 94 -15.42 -10.86 -0.18
N TRP A 95 -15.58 -10.17 -1.30
CA TRP A 95 -14.87 -8.94 -1.58
C TRP A 95 -15.75 -7.71 -1.33
N THR A 96 -15.13 -6.57 -1.02
CA THR A 96 -15.80 -5.27 -1.02
C THR A 96 -14.88 -4.26 -1.70
N ARG A 97 -15.41 -3.55 -2.70
CA ARG A 97 -14.71 -2.40 -3.28
C ARG A 97 -14.65 -1.30 -2.24
N LEU A 98 -13.46 -0.77 -1.98
CA LEU A 98 -13.24 0.31 -1.02
C LEU A 98 -13.25 1.66 -1.71
N GLU A 99 -13.92 2.62 -1.09
CA GLU A 99 -13.84 4.02 -1.46
C GLU A 99 -12.46 4.59 -1.13
N ARG A 100 -12.06 5.67 -1.81
CA ARG A 100 -10.68 6.16 -1.79
C ARG A 100 -10.18 6.55 -0.39
N ASP A 101 -11.06 7.07 0.46
CA ASP A 101 -10.80 7.43 1.86
C ASP A 101 -10.56 6.20 2.76
N GLN A 102 -11.10 5.04 2.39
CA GLN A 102 -10.94 3.77 3.11
C GLN A 102 -9.62 3.04 2.79
N TRP A 103 -8.79 3.58 1.88
CA TRP A 103 -7.56 2.91 1.46
C TRP A 103 -6.43 3.00 2.49
N ILE A 104 -6.53 3.88 3.49
CA ILE A 104 -5.41 4.14 4.42
C ILE A 104 -5.40 3.14 5.59
N ALA A 105 -6.57 2.75 6.09
CA ALA A 105 -6.71 1.88 7.25
C ALA A 105 -7.34 0.53 6.87
N PRO A 106 -7.15 -0.52 7.70
CA PRO A 106 -7.83 -1.79 7.48
C PRO A 106 -9.35 -1.61 7.47
N TYR A 107 -10.02 -2.17 6.47
CA TYR A 107 -11.46 -2.11 6.38
C TYR A 107 -12.12 -3.04 7.40
N ALA A 108 -13.08 -2.52 8.18
CA ALA A 108 -13.75 -3.23 9.26
C ALA A 108 -15.21 -3.62 8.96
N GLY A 109 -15.62 -3.60 7.68
CA GLY A 109 -16.99 -3.92 7.27
C GLY A 109 -17.20 -5.35 6.80
N GLN A 110 -18.35 -5.58 6.16
CA GLN A 110 -18.76 -6.86 5.59
C GLN A 110 -18.45 -6.93 4.09
N ALA A 111 -18.36 -8.15 3.56
CA ALA A 111 -18.25 -8.38 2.12
C ALA A 111 -19.55 -8.04 1.38
N ALA A 112 -19.47 -7.20 0.35
CA ALA A 112 -20.60 -6.84 -0.52
C ALA A 112 -20.67 -7.72 -1.80
N LEU A 113 -19.57 -8.40 -2.14
CA LEU A 113 -19.41 -9.21 -3.34
C LEU A 113 -19.08 -10.66 -2.97
N PRO A 114 -19.40 -11.63 -3.84
CA PRO A 114 -19.03 -13.02 -3.62
C PRO A 114 -17.51 -13.23 -3.63
N GLN A 115 -17.04 -14.35 -3.07
CA GLN A 115 -15.65 -14.78 -3.11
C GLN A 115 -15.12 -14.87 -4.55
N VAL A 116 -15.96 -15.37 -5.46
CA VAL A 116 -15.66 -15.52 -6.88
C VAL A 116 -16.48 -14.50 -7.67
N ILE A 117 -15.83 -13.40 -8.01
CA ILE A 117 -16.39 -12.34 -8.86
C ILE A 117 -16.33 -12.79 -10.33
N ARG A 118 -17.36 -12.42 -11.11
CA ARG A 118 -17.47 -12.79 -12.54
C ARG A 118 -16.96 -11.72 -13.49
N SER A 119 -17.04 -10.46 -13.09
CA SER A 119 -16.66 -9.31 -13.90
C SER A 119 -16.25 -8.14 -13.00
N LEU A 120 -15.31 -7.33 -13.49
CA LEU A 120 -14.88 -6.09 -12.85
C LEU A 120 -14.81 -5.00 -13.92
N GLU A 121 -15.24 -3.80 -13.56
CA GLU A 121 -15.05 -2.62 -14.41
C GLU A 121 -13.56 -2.29 -14.52
N LEU A 122 -13.18 -1.65 -15.63
CA LEU A 122 -11.81 -1.18 -15.82
C LEU A 122 -11.58 0.03 -14.91
N PRO A 123 -10.58 0.01 -14.01
CA PRO A 123 -10.32 1.14 -13.13
C PRO A 123 -9.79 2.34 -13.93
N THR A 124 -10.28 3.55 -13.59
CA THR A 124 -9.75 4.80 -14.18
C THR A 124 -8.30 5.05 -13.76
N GLN A 125 -7.95 4.71 -12.52
CA GLN A 125 -6.59 4.79 -11.99
C GLN A 125 -6.21 3.47 -11.33
N ALA A 126 -6.87 3.15 -10.22
CA ALA A 126 -6.80 1.89 -9.52
C ALA A 126 -8.09 1.73 -8.71
N ASP A 127 -8.49 0.49 -8.46
CA ASP A 127 -9.51 0.14 -7.48
C ASP A 127 -8.89 -0.66 -6.35
N CYS A 128 -9.44 -0.55 -5.14
CA CYS A 128 -9.04 -1.37 -4.00
C CYS A 128 -10.19 -2.27 -3.57
N TYR A 129 -9.89 -3.53 -3.30
CA TYR A 129 -10.85 -4.51 -2.82
C TYR A 129 -10.33 -5.16 -1.55
N ALA A 130 -11.14 -5.20 -0.49
CA ALA A 130 -10.84 -5.91 0.74
C ALA A 130 -11.55 -7.26 0.77
N LEU A 131 -10.91 -8.29 1.34
CA LEU A 131 -11.50 -9.59 1.59
C LEU A 131 -12.01 -9.67 3.03
N ASN A 132 -13.33 -9.77 3.21
CA ASN A 132 -14.00 -9.72 4.51
C ASN A 132 -15.01 -10.85 4.65
N HIS A 133 -15.46 -11.09 5.88
CA HIS A 133 -16.56 -12.02 6.15
C HIS A 133 -17.88 -11.43 5.66
N LYS A 134 -18.77 -12.26 5.11
CA LYS A 134 -20.06 -11.81 4.56
C LYS A 134 -21.09 -11.46 5.62
N GLN A 135 -21.06 -12.16 6.76
CA GLN A 135 -22.10 -12.05 7.80
C GLN A 135 -21.65 -11.31 9.07
N HIS A 136 -20.35 -11.05 9.21
CA HIS A 136 -19.78 -10.50 10.44
C HIS A 136 -18.85 -9.36 10.07
N ALA A 137 -18.99 -8.23 10.76
CA ALA A 137 -18.02 -7.16 10.68
C ALA A 137 -16.73 -7.61 11.39
N GLY A 138 -15.59 -7.23 10.82
CA GLY A 138 -14.28 -7.60 11.33
C GLY A 138 -13.18 -7.04 10.44
N VAL A 139 -11.94 -7.15 10.91
CA VAL A 139 -10.78 -6.67 10.17
C VAL A 139 -10.61 -7.49 8.89
N GLU A 140 -10.37 -6.79 7.77
CA GLU A 140 -10.05 -7.40 6.47
C GLU A 140 -8.93 -8.44 6.59
N LYS A 141 -9.05 -9.53 5.82
CA LYS A 141 -8.02 -10.59 5.78
C LYS A 141 -6.85 -10.20 4.89
N LEU A 142 -7.16 -9.51 3.80
CA LEU A 142 -6.20 -8.99 2.84
C LEU A 142 -6.88 -7.94 1.97
N ARG A 143 -6.08 -7.24 1.18
CA ARG A 143 -6.55 -6.35 0.12
C ARG A 143 -5.86 -6.60 -1.21
N LEU A 144 -6.58 -6.27 -2.28
CA LEU A 144 -6.10 -6.31 -3.65
C LEU A 144 -6.35 -4.96 -4.32
N PHE A 145 -5.27 -4.37 -4.81
CA PHE A 145 -5.31 -3.21 -5.70
C PHE A 145 -5.36 -3.70 -7.15
N VAL A 146 -6.41 -3.34 -7.85
CA VAL A 146 -6.56 -3.61 -9.28
C VAL A 146 -6.09 -2.39 -10.03
N MET A 147 -4.97 -2.54 -10.74
CA MET A 147 -4.35 -1.49 -11.54
C MET A 147 -4.83 -1.57 -12.99
N ARG A 148 -4.64 -0.48 -13.74
CA ARG A 148 -4.72 -0.53 -15.20
C ARG A 148 -3.69 -1.51 -15.78
N ASN A 149 -3.96 -2.03 -16.98
CA ASN A 149 -3.07 -3.00 -17.63
C ASN A 149 -1.71 -2.41 -18.00
N GLU A 150 -1.66 -1.10 -18.24
CA GLU A 150 -0.44 -0.39 -18.63
C GLU A 150 0.48 -0.06 -17.43
N PHE A 151 -0.02 -0.23 -16.20
CA PHE A 151 0.66 0.20 -14.98
C PHE A 151 2.11 -0.32 -14.86
N GLU A 152 2.32 -1.60 -15.17
CA GLU A 152 3.64 -2.21 -15.05
C GLU A 152 4.64 -1.60 -16.06
N GLN A 153 4.20 -1.36 -17.29
CA GLN A 153 5.04 -0.74 -18.32
C GLN A 153 5.36 0.73 -17.96
N GLU A 154 4.37 1.47 -17.47
CA GLU A 154 4.55 2.84 -16.99
C GLU A 154 5.55 2.88 -15.83
N ALA A 155 5.44 1.97 -14.86
CA ALA A 155 6.35 1.89 -13.73
C ALA A 155 7.81 1.58 -14.16
N HIS A 156 8.00 0.64 -15.10
CA HIS A 156 9.34 0.35 -15.63
C HIS A 156 9.94 1.54 -16.38
N HIS A 157 9.15 2.23 -17.21
CA HIS A 157 9.63 3.44 -17.89
C HIS A 157 10.01 4.57 -16.92
N MET A 158 9.31 4.70 -15.79
CA MET A 158 9.68 5.64 -14.74
C MET A 158 11.00 5.27 -14.06
N LEU A 159 11.27 3.98 -13.83
CA LEU A 159 12.55 3.51 -13.30
C LEU A 159 13.70 3.85 -14.25
N ASP A 160 13.54 3.58 -15.55
CA ASP A 160 14.58 3.87 -16.55
C ASP A 160 14.90 5.36 -16.64
N ARG A 161 13.90 6.23 -16.48
CA ARG A 161 14.11 7.68 -16.44
C ARG A 161 14.84 8.12 -15.18
N ALA A 162 14.49 7.56 -14.03
CA ALA A 162 15.11 7.91 -12.75
C ALA A 162 16.60 7.51 -12.69
N HIS A 163 17.01 6.42 -13.35
CA HIS A 163 18.42 6.00 -13.40
C HIS A 163 19.27 6.78 -14.42
N ARG A 164 18.65 7.62 -15.26
CA ARG A 164 19.35 8.48 -16.24
C ARG A 164 19.57 9.90 -15.74
N ILE A 165 19.07 10.23 -14.55
CA ILE A 165 19.22 11.51 -13.86
C ILE A 165 20.23 11.30 -12.74
#